data_AF-A0A7U9RE26-F1
#
_entry.id   AF-A0A7U9RE26-F1
#
_cell.length_a   1.000
_cell.length_b   1.000
_cell.length_c   1.000
_cell.angle_alpha   90.00
_cell.angle_beta   90.00
_cell.angle_gamma   90.00
#
_symmetry.space_group_name_H-M   'P 1'
#
loop_
_entity.id
_entity.type
_entity.pdbx_description
1 polymer ?
#
loop_
_entity_poly.entity_id
_entity_poly.type
_entity_poly.pdbx_seq_one_letter_code
_entity_poly.pdbx_strand_id
1 'polypeptide(L)'
;MKKRPKSGLLAGMYEFPSLEGHLSERQVLDYLKEEGLSVLRIEPLSPSKHIFTHKEWHMIGYAVKVDELAEKKNQSGMIFAEPEDVKEKYPVPSAYSAYLYKILS
;
A
#
# COMPACT_ATOMS: atom_id res chain seq x y z
N MET A 1 -2.20 -0.67 -5.58
CA MET A 1 -1.01 -1.55 -5.49
C MET A 1 0.07 -1.07 -6.46
N LYS A 2 1.34 -1.44 -6.24
CA LYS A 2 2.45 -1.24 -7.18
C LYS A 2 3.21 -2.56 -7.35
N LYS A 3 3.75 -2.82 -8.55
CA LYS A 3 4.56 -4.02 -8.82
C LYS A 3 6.04 -3.71 -8.58
N ARG A 4 6.72 -4.53 -7.77
CA ARG A 4 8.15 -4.38 -7.52
C ARG A 4 8.98 -4.74 -8.76
N PRO A 5 10.20 -4.19 -8.90
CA PRO A 5 11.12 -4.54 -9.98
C PRO A 5 11.36 -6.05 -10.08
N LYS A 6 11.77 -6.53 -11.26
CA LYS A 6 11.98 -7.96 -11.53
C LYS A 6 13.18 -8.58 -10.79
N SER A 7 13.97 -7.79 -10.08
CA SER A 7 15.14 -8.24 -9.32
C SER A 7 15.19 -7.57 -7.95
N GLY A 8 15.97 -8.18 -7.03
CA GLY A 8 16.14 -7.70 -5.66
C GLY A 8 15.13 -8.32 -4.67
N LEU A 9 15.03 -7.70 -3.48
CA LEU A 9 14.17 -8.18 -2.41
C LEU A 9 12.69 -8.11 -2.83
N LEU A 10 12.00 -9.26 -2.73
CA LEU A 10 10.59 -9.45 -3.12
C LEU A 10 10.36 -9.13 -4.60
N ALA A 11 11.33 -9.48 -5.45
CA ALA A 11 11.30 -9.24 -6.89
C ALA A 11 9.99 -9.71 -7.55
N GLY A 12 9.40 -8.83 -8.36
CA GLY A 12 8.19 -9.12 -9.15
C GLY A 12 6.89 -9.26 -8.35
N MET A 13 6.95 -9.20 -7.02
CA MET A 13 5.77 -9.24 -6.14
C MET A 13 5.06 -7.88 -6.10
N TYR A 14 3.82 -7.89 -5.62
CA TYR A 14 3.00 -6.69 -5.50
C TYR A 14 2.98 -6.18 -4.08
N GLU A 15 2.95 -4.87 -3.94
CA GLU A 15 2.90 -4.19 -2.64
C GLU A 15 1.88 -3.07 -2.61
N PHE A 16 1.54 -2.65 -1.39
CA PHE A 16 0.83 -1.39 -1.17
C PHE A 16 1.71 -0.20 -1.57
N PRO A 17 1.14 0.98 -1.84
CA PRO A 17 1.92 2.20 -1.99
C PRO A 17 2.68 2.48 -0.68
N SER A 18 3.93 2.01 -0.61
CA SER A 18 4.81 2.17 0.53
C SER A 18 5.66 3.42 0.36
N LEU A 19 5.81 4.18 1.43
CA LEU A 19 6.65 5.37 1.50
C LEU A 19 7.80 5.12 2.48
N GLU A 20 8.92 5.81 2.28
CA GLU A 20 10.07 5.66 3.16
C GLU A 20 9.83 6.36 4.51
N GLY A 21 10.20 5.66 5.58
CA GLY A 21 10.02 6.13 6.95
C GLY A 21 8.60 5.99 7.50
N HIS A 22 8.40 6.48 8.72
CA HIS A 22 7.08 6.55 9.37
C HIS A 22 6.52 7.95 9.16
N LEU A 23 5.56 8.05 8.26
CA LEU A 23 4.90 9.31 7.95
C LEU A 23 3.71 9.53 8.87
N SER A 24 3.48 10.79 9.21
CA SER A 24 2.24 11.23 9.85
C SER A 24 1.05 11.14 8.89
N GLU A 25 -0.16 11.10 9.44
CA GLU A 25 -1.41 11.11 8.67
C GLU A 25 -1.45 12.28 7.67
N ARG A 26 -1.02 13.47 8.10
CA ARG A 26 -0.96 14.66 7.25
C ARG A 26 -0.03 14.46 6.05
N GLN A 27 1.17 13.90 6.26
CA GLN A 27 2.11 13.64 5.17
C GLN A 27 1.57 12.60 4.19
N VAL A 28 0.83 11.60 4.67
CA VAL A 28 0.15 10.62 3.80
C VAL A 28 -0.96 11.29 2.98
N LEU A 29 -1.76 12.17 3.59
CA LEU A 29 -2.80 12.93 2.88
C LEU A 29 -2.20 13.85 1.81
N ASP A 30 -1.10 14.54 2.12
CA ASP A 30 -0.40 15.41 1.17
C ASP A 30 0.13 14.60 -0.01
N TYR A 31 0.77 13.44 0.24
CA TYR A 31 1.21 12.52 -0.80
C TYR A 31 0.06 12.04 -1.70
N LEU A 32 -1.06 11.59 -1.11
CA LEU A 32 -2.20 11.09 -1.89
C LEU A 32 -2.85 12.18 -2.74
N LYS A 33 -2.88 13.42 -2.24
CA LYS A 33 -3.34 14.58 -3.00
C LYS A 33 -2.44 14.88 -4.19
N GLU A 34 -1.12 14.80 -4.02
CA GLU A 34 -0.15 14.94 -5.12
C GLU A 34 -0.34 13.85 -6.18
N GLU A 35 -0.64 12.62 -5.76
CA GLU A 35 -0.98 11.50 -6.64
C GLU A 35 -2.37 11.64 -7.30
N GLY A 36 -3.09 12.75 -7.05
CA GLY A 36 -4.38 13.07 -7.64
C GLY A 36 -5.57 12.37 -7.00
N LEU A 37 -5.43 11.88 -5.77
CA LEU A 37 -6.49 11.16 -5.06
C LEU A 37 -7.22 12.09 -4.09
N SER A 38 -8.54 12.02 -4.11
CA SER A 38 -9.40 12.68 -3.13
C SER A 38 -9.69 11.70 -1.98
N VAL A 39 -9.22 12.00 -0.78
CA VAL A 39 -9.37 11.13 0.40
C VAL A 39 -10.67 11.45 1.15
N LEU A 40 -11.50 10.42 1.35
CA LEU A 40 -12.75 10.50 2.12
C LEU A 40 -12.55 10.14 3.59
N ARG A 41 -11.64 9.21 3.88
CA ARG A 41 -11.31 8.76 5.24
C ARG A 41 -9.91 8.17 5.28
N ILE A 42 -9.21 8.40 6.37
CA ILE A 42 -7.93 7.76 6.69
C ILE A 42 -8.00 7.20 8.12
N GLU A 43 -7.43 6.02 8.33
CA GLU A 43 -7.38 5.34 9.63
C GLU A 43 -6.00 4.73 9.84
N PRO A 44 -5.30 5.02 10.96
CA PRO A 44 -4.04 4.37 11.27
C PRO A 44 -4.27 2.88 11.57
N LEU A 45 -3.38 2.04 11.06
CA LEU A 45 -3.35 0.61 11.32
C LEU A 45 -2.30 0.28 12.37
N SER A 46 -2.48 -0.87 13.03
CA SER A 46 -1.51 -1.35 14.01
C SER A 46 -0.11 -1.47 13.37
N PRO A 47 0.96 -1.05 14.07
CA PRO A 47 2.31 -1.25 13.59
C PRO A 47 2.60 -2.75 13.43
N SER A 48 3.46 -3.09 12.48
CA SER A 48 3.86 -4.47 12.21
C SER A 48 5.36 -4.57 12.00
N LYS A 49 5.94 -5.70 12.42
CA LYS A 49 7.35 -6.02 12.17
C LYS A 49 7.44 -7.27 11.31
N HIS A 50 8.27 -7.21 10.28
CA HIS A 50 8.64 -8.40 9.50
C HIS A 50 10.15 -8.60 9.54
N ILE A 51 10.57 -9.83 9.81
CA ILE A 51 11.98 -10.20 9.95
C ILE A 51 12.37 -11.03 8.72
N PHE A 52 13.31 -10.50 7.94
CA PHE A 52 14.05 -11.26 6.93
C PHE A 52 15.38 -11.74 7.54
N THR A 53 16.05 -12.69 6.88
CA THR A 53 17.34 -13.23 7.34
C THR A 53 18.41 -12.16 7.59
N HIS A 54 18.41 -11.06 6.82
CA HIS A 54 19.43 -10.02 6.88
C HIS A 54 18.87 -8.60 7.09
N LYS A 55 17.57 -8.46 7.36
CA LYS A 55 16.92 -7.15 7.47
C LYS A 55 15.65 -7.26 8.29
N GLU A 56 15.33 -6.20 9.02
CA GLU A 56 14.03 -6.05 9.68
C GLU A 56 13.27 -4.88 9.08
N TRP A 57 11.99 -5.07 8.84
CA TRP A 57 11.07 -4.01 8.46
C TRP A 57 10.16 -3.70 9.64
N HIS A 58 10.15 -2.43 10.03
CA HIS A 58 9.23 -1.88 11.02
C HIS A 58 8.25 -0.99 10.27
N MET A 59 7.02 -1.46 10.11
CA MET A 59 6.02 -0.83 9.27
C MET A 59 4.92 -0.20 10.13
N ILE A 60 4.42 0.92 9.65
CA ILE A 60 3.09 1.44 10.00
C ILE A 60 2.25 1.44 8.73
N GLY A 61 0.93 1.43 8.88
CA GLY A 61 0.01 1.43 7.75
C GLY A 61 -1.15 2.39 7.97
N TYR A 62 -1.78 2.80 6.89
CA TYR A 62 -3.01 3.56 6.89
C TYR A 62 -4.01 2.89 5.95
N ALA A 63 -5.24 2.67 6.43
CA ALA A 63 -6.36 2.31 5.58
C ALA A 63 -7.01 3.60 5.08
N VAL A 64 -7.10 3.75 3.75
CA VAL A 64 -7.57 5.00 3.13
C VAL A 64 -8.74 4.69 2.20
N LYS A 65 -9.84 5.41 2.40
CA LYS A 65 -10.98 5.43 1.48
C LYS A 65 -10.85 6.67 0.61
N VAL A 66 -10.92 6.49 -0.71
CA VAL A 66 -10.82 7.58 -1.70
C VAL A 66 -12.12 7.70 -2.49
N ASP A 67 -12.34 8.87 -3.08
CA ASP A 67 -13.42 9.08 -4.03
C ASP A 67 -13.04 8.51 -5.40
N GLU A 68 -13.81 7.53 -5.87
CA GLU A 68 -13.59 6.88 -7.15
C GLU A 68 -14.00 7.75 -8.35
N LEU A 69 -14.89 8.73 -8.13
CA LEU A 69 -15.42 9.61 -9.16
C LEU A 69 -14.55 10.85 -9.39
N ALA A 70 -13.60 11.12 -8.49
CA ALA A 70 -12.64 12.20 -8.66
C ALA A 70 -11.75 11.95 -9.90
N GLU A 71 -11.40 13.00 -10.62
CA GLU A 71 -10.48 12.89 -11.76
C GLU A 71 -9.14 12.29 -11.32
N LYS A 72 -8.96 11.00 -11.62
CA LYS A 72 -7.70 10.31 -11.38
C LYS A 72 -6.68 10.89 -12.35
N LYS A 73 -5.88 11.84 -11.88
CA LYS A 73 -4.63 12.21 -12.54
C LYS A 73 -3.74 10.98 -12.42
N ASN A 74 -3.80 10.09 -13.40
CA ASN A 74 -3.19 8.77 -13.37
C ASN A 74 -1.64 8.87 -13.56
N GLN A 75 -1.00 9.69 -12.72
CA GLN A 75 0.42 10.02 -12.73
C GLN A 75 1.24 9.00 -11.91
N SER A 76 0.59 8.25 -11.02
CA SER A 76 1.20 7.50 -9.94
C SER A 76 1.59 6.05 -10.25
N GLY A 77 1.16 5.52 -11.42
CA GLY A 77 1.37 4.12 -11.80
C GLY A 77 0.73 3.11 -10.82
N MET A 78 -0.23 3.55 -10.00
CA MET A 78 -0.94 2.69 -9.06
C MET A 78 -1.96 1.81 -9.77
N ILE A 79 -1.96 0.54 -9.41
CA ILE A 79 -2.95 -0.45 -9.81
C ILE A 79 -4.11 -0.42 -8.82
N PHE A 80 -5.30 -0.05 -9.28
CA PHE A 80 -6.53 -0.26 -8.53
C PHE A 80 -7.00 -1.68 -8.80
N ALA A 81 -7.19 -2.44 -7.72
CA ALA A 81 -7.45 -3.87 -7.76
C ALA A 81 -8.60 -4.18 -6.82
N GLU A 82 -9.53 -5.01 -7.28
CA GLU A 82 -10.57 -5.57 -6.44
C GLU A 82 -9.96 -6.57 -5.43
N PRO A 83 -10.55 -6.73 -4.23
CA PRO A 83 -10.06 -7.66 -3.21
C PRO A 83 -9.81 -9.09 -3.73
N GLU A 84 -10.67 -9.59 -4.61
CA GLU A 84 -10.54 -10.92 -5.22
C GLU A 84 -9.29 -11.03 -6.08
N ASP A 85 -8.98 -9.99 -6.86
CA ASP A 85 -7.77 -9.94 -7.69
C ASP A 85 -6.50 -9.88 -6.83
N VAL A 86 -6.54 -9.16 -5.70
CA VAL A 86 -5.43 -9.15 -4.72
C VAL A 86 -5.18 -10.55 -4.19
N LYS A 87 -6.24 -11.30 -3.91
CA LYS A 87 -6.14 -12.66 -3.36
C LYS A 87 -5.64 -13.69 -4.38
N GLU A 88 -6.11 -13.60 -5.63
CA GLU A 88 -5.90 -14.66 -6.62
C GLU A 88 -4.80 -14.36 -7.64
N LYS A 89 -4.60 -13.09 -8.01
CA LYS A 89 -3.77 -12.70 -9.16
C LYS A 89 -2.51 -11.95 -8.78
N TYR A 90 -2.50 -11.28 -7.64
CA TYR A 90 -1.36 -10.47 -7.20
C TYR A 90 -0.61 -11.16 -6.06
N PRO A 91 0.57 -11.76 -6.32
CA PRO A 91 1.38 -12.31 -5.24
C PRO A 91 1.87 -11.19 -4.31
N VAL A 92 1.20 -11.06 -3.17
CA VAL A 92 1.56 -10.16 -2.08
C VAL A 92 2.45 -10.90 -1.07
N PRO A 93 3.63 -10.37 -0.72
CA PRO A 93 4.52 -11.03 0.21
C PRO A 93 3.97 -11.04 1.63
N SER A 94 4.37 -12.07 2.40
CA SER A 94 3.94 -12.26 3.79
C SER A 94 4.31 -11.10 4.71
N ALA A 95 5.30 -10.28 4.33
CA ALA A 95 5.62 -9.02 4.99
C ALA A 95 4.40 -8.10 5.15
N TYR A 96 3.45 -8.13 4.21
CA TYR A 96 2.25 -7.31 4.25
C TYR A 96 1.00 -8.02 4.79
N SER A 97 1.12 -9.27 5.26
CA SER A 97 -0.03 -10.05 5.76
C SER A 97 -0.78 -9.38 6.90
N ALA A 98 -0.09 -8.62 7.75
CA ALA A 98 -0.69 -7.87 8.85
C ALA A 98 -1.68 -6.79 8.40
N TYR A 99 -1.65 -6.38 7.13
CA TYR A 99 -2.51 -5.33 6.58
C TYR A 99 -3.55 -5.87 5.58
N LEU A 100 -3.34 -7.06 5.03
CA LEU A 100 -4.26 -7.66 4.04
C LEU A 100 -5.70 -7.83 4.56
N TYR A 101 -5.88 -8.05 5.87
CA TYR A 101 -7.20 -8.22 6.47
C TYR A 101 -8.12 -7.01 6.26
N LYS A 102 -7.57 -5.79 6.10
CA LYS A 102 -8.37 -4.57 5.87
C LYS A 102 -8.97 -4.48 4.47
N ILE A 103 -8.49 -5.31 3.55
CA ILE A 103 -8.87 -5.29 2.13
C ILE A 103 -9.66 -6.55 1.78
N LEU A 104 -9.34 -7.68 2.42
CA LEU A 104 -9.97 -8.99 2.15
C LEU A 104 -11.20 -9.28 3.04
N SER A 105 -11.62 -8.34 3.89
CA SER A 105 -12.80 -8.44 4.77
C SER A 105 -14.03 -7.81 4.15
#